data_AF-A0A2W2CFW1-F1
#
_entry.id   AF-A0A2W2CFW1-F1
#
_cell.length_a   1.000
_cell.length_b   1.000
_cell.length_c   1.000
_cell.angle_alpha   90.00
_cell.angle_beta   90.00
_cell.angle_gamma   90.00
#
_symmetry.space_group_name_H-M   'P 1'
#
loop_
_entity.id
_entity.type
_entity.pdbx_description
1 polymer ?
#
loop_
_entity_poly.entity_id
_entity_poly.type
_entity_poly.pdbx_seq_one_letter_code
_entity_poly.pdbx_strand_id
1 'polypeptide(L)' 'MGMMVVARRVEPTAGEVRYEFGFEDDFDRMLIINPNTLEARVEDGNFDSAASAIAAKIVNAWRMNGDFPSRVLFAS' A
#
# COMPACT_ATOMS: atom_id res chain seq x y z
N MET A 1 1.70 17.47 14.38
CA MET A 1 1.86 17.49 12.92
C MET A 1 1.78 16.05 12.46
N GLY A 2 0.65 15.65 11.85
CA GLY A 2 0.47 14.29 11.37
C GLY A 2 1.13 14.15 10.00
N MET A 3 2.00 13.16 9.84
CA MET A 3 2.61 12.85 8.55
C MET A 3 1.57 12.17 7.67
N MET A 4 1.34 12.72 6.46
CA MET A 4 0.48 12.10 5.46
C MET A 4 1.30 11.17 4.59
N VAL A 5 0.88 9.91 4.55
CA VAL A 5 1.44 8.88 3.68
C VAL A 5 0.43 8.60 2.57
N VAL A 6 0.90 8.68 1.33
CA VAL A 6 0.08 8.44 0.14
C VAL A 6 0.58 7.17 -0.52
N ALA A 7 -0.35 6.32 -0.95
CA ALA A 7 -0.05 5.15 -1.75
C ALA A 7 -0.88 5.17 -3.03
N ARG A 8 -0.25 4.84 -4.16
CA ARG A 8 -0.88 4.73 -5.47
C ARG A 8 -0.63 3.34 -6.03
N ARG A 9 -1.68 2.72 -6.57
CA ARG A 9 -1.57 1.43 -7.26
C ARG A 9 -0.83 1.65 -8.58
N VAL A 10 0.26 0.92 -8.78
CA VAL A 10 0.96 0.84 -10.07
C VAL A 10 0.52 -0.40 -10.83
N GLU A 11 0.89 -0.49 -12.11
CA GLU A 11 0.46 -1.61 -12.94
C GLU A 11 0.81 -2.96 -12.29
N PRO A 12 -0.19 -3.84 -12.11
CA PRO A 12 0.03 -5.11 -11.47
C PRO A 12 0.93 -5.97 -12.37
N THR A 13 2.05 -6.40 -11.82
CA THR A 13 2.83 -7.49 -12.44
C THR A 13 2.09 -8.80 -12.17
N ALA A 14 2.11 -9.74 -13.12
CA ALA A 14 1.29 -10.95 -13.08
C ALA A 14 1.31 -11.64 -11.70
N GLY A 15 0.17 -11.58 -10.99
CA GLY A 15 -0.05 -12.24 -9.70
C GLY A 15 0.20 -11.39 -8.45
N GLU A 16 0.64 -10.14 -8.57
CA GLU A 16 0.92 -9.25 -7.43
C GLU A 16 0.30 -7.86 -7.62
N VAL A 17 -0.26 -7.30 -6.55
CA VAL A 17 -0.73 -5.91 -6.53
C VAL A 17 0.38 -5.05 -5.96
N ARG A 18 0.74 -3.99 -6.68
CA ARG A 18 1.87 -3.14 -6.33
C ARG A 18 1.41 -1.71 -6.07
N TYR A 19 1.98 -1.11 -5.04
CA TYR A 19 1.68 0.25 -4.62
C TYR A 19 2.97 1.02 -4.39
N GLU A 20 3.18 2.08 -5.14
CA GLU A 20 4.17 3.08 -4.77
C GLU A 20 3.61 3.91 -3.60
N PHE A 21 4.41 4.14 -2.55
CA PHE A 21 4.00 4.91 -1.39
C PHE A 21 5.13 5.73 -0.78
N GLY A 22 4.75 6.81 -0.12
CA GLY A 22 5.66 7.59 0.72
C GLY A 22 5.02 8.84 1.30
N PHE A 23 5.86 9.70 1.87
CA PHE A 23 5.44 10.87 2.63
C PHE A 23 5.30 12.08 1.73
N GLU A 24 4.23 12.86 1.88
CA GLU A 24 4.06 14.15 1.20
C GLU A 24 4.34 14.13 -0.33
N ASP A 25 3.96 13.02 -0.99
CA ASP A 25 4.13 12.76 -2.44
C ASP A 25 5.52 12.25 -2.89
N ASP A 26 6.44 11.99 -1.95
CA ASP A 26 7.73 11.34 -2.23
C ASP A 26 7.54 9.81 -2.32
N PHE A 27 7.09 9.31 -3.49
CA PHE A 27 6.80 7.90 -3.74
C PHE A 27 8.06 7.04 -3.93
N ASP A 28 8.95 7.01 -2.94
CA ASP A 28 10.24 6.33 -3.04
C ASP A 28 10.16 4.82 -2.71
N ARG A 29 9.03 4.34 -2.18
CA ARG A 29 8.91 2.97 -1.67
C ARG A 29 7.83 2.17 -2.39
N MET A 30 8.08 0.88 -2.52
CA MET A 30 7.16 -0.06 -3.18
C MET A 30 6.60 -1.07 -2.17
N LEU A 31 5.27 -1.11 -2.07
CA LEU A 31 4.50 -2.09 -1.31
C LEU A 31 3.92 -3.12 -2.29
N ILE A 32 4.21 -4.39 -2.02
CA ILE A 32 3.74 -5.54 -2.79
C ILE A 32 2.75 -6.30 -1.93
N ILE A 33 1.56 -6.56 -2.48
CA ILE A 33 0.49 -7.31 -1.83
C ILE A 33 0.17 -8.52 -2.69
N ASN A 34 0.20 -9.70 -2.07
CA ASN A 34 -0.30 -10.91 -2.72
C ASN A 34 -1.83 -10.94 -2.62
N PRO A 35 -2.59 -10.87 -3.74
CA PRO A 35 -4.05 -10.84 -3.70
C PRO A 35 -4.67 -12.15 -3.21
N ASN A 36 -3.94 -13.26 -3.22
CA ASN A 36 -4.44 -14.57 -2.78
C ASN A 36 -4.30 -14.77 -1.27
N THR A 37 -3.19 -14.29 -0.68
CA THR A 37 -2.90 -14.45 0.76
C THR A 37 -3.12 -13.17 1.56
N LEU A 38 -3.27 -12.02 0.89
CA LEU A 38 -3.28 -10.67 1.47
C LEU A 38 -2.01 -10.33 2.24
N GLU A 39 -0.92 -11.05 1.97
CA GLU A 39 0.39 -10.77 2.55
C GLU A 39 0.94 -9.49 1.93
N ALA A 40 1.31 -8.54 2.78
CA ALA A 40 1.87 -7.26 2.39
C ALA A 40 3.35 -7.22 2.77
N ARG A 41 4.20 -6.84 1.81
CA ARG A 41 5.65 -6.72 1.98
C ARG A 41 6.14 -5.48 1.26
N VAL A 42 7.24 -4.90 1.71
CA VAL A 42 7.90 -3.80 1.01
C VAL A 42 9.11 -4.32 0.25
N GLU A 43 9.41 -3.74 -0.91
CA GLU A 43 10.53 -4.17 -1.76
C GLU A 43 11.89 -3.93 -1.08
N ASP A 44 12.01 -2.81 -0.35
CA ASP A 44 13.17 -2.41 0.45
C ASP A 44 13.36 -3.23 1.74
N GLY A 45 12.41 -4.11 2.09
CA GLY A 45 12.47 -4.95 3.29
C GLY A 45 12.16 -4.25 4.62
N ASN A 46 12.20 -2.92 4.71
CA ASN A 46 11.85 -2.19 5.94
C ASN A 46 10.33 -1.98 6.13
N PHE A 47 9.63 -2.96 6.69
CA PHE A 47 8.18 -2.87 6.94
C PHE A 47 7.86 -2.01 8.17
N ASP A 48 7.83 -0.69 7.97
CA ASP A 48 7.65 0.31 9.02
C ASP A 48 6.16 0.61 9.32
N SER A 49 5.90 1.45 10.33
CA SER A 49 4.53 1.77 10.77
C SER A 49 3.66 2.35 9.65
N ALA A 50 4.26 3.17 8.76
CA ALA A 50 3.59 3.72 7.58
C ALA A 50 3.16 2.64 6.58
N ALA A 51 4.05 1.67 6.30
CA ALA A 51 3.77 0.56 5.40
C ALA A 51 2.65 -0.33 5.95
N SER A 52 2.71 -0.64 7.26
CA SER A 52 1.67 -1.40 7.96
C SER A 52 0.31 -0.71 7.90
N ALA A 53 0.26 0.59 8.16
CA ALA A 53 -0.99 1.36 8.15
C ALA A 53 -1.63 1.41 6.76
N ILE A 54 -0.84 1.68 5.71
CA ILE A 54 -1.32 1.68 4.33
C ILE A 54 -1.78 0.28 3.91
N ALA A 55 -0.99 -0.75 4.18
CA ALA A 55 -1.32 -2.13 3.84
C ALA A 55 -2.64 -2.55 4.49
N ALA A 56 -2.81 -2.27 5.78
CA ALA A 56 -4.06 -2.53 6.48
C ALA A 56 -5.26 -1.81 5.84
N LYS A 57 -5.08 -0.56 5.41
CA LYS A 57 -6.14 0.22 4.76
C LYS A 57 -6.51 -0.33 3.38
N ILE A 58 -5.51 -0.73 2.59
CA ILE A 58 -5.72 -1.37 1.28
C ILE A 58 -6.46 -2.71 1.45
N VAL A 59 -5.99 -3.56 2.36
CA VAL A 59 -6.60 -4.88 2.62
C VAL A 59 -8.03 -4.73 3.12
N ASN A 60 -8.31 -3.77 4.00
CA ASN A 60 -9.68 -3.49 4.43
C ASN A 60 -10.56 -3.01 3.28
N ALA A 61 -10.07 -2.11 2.41
CA ALA A 61 -10.81 -1.65 1.25
C ALA A 61 -11.14 -2.81 0.28
N TRP A 62 -10.19 -3.72 0.06
CA TRP A 62 -10.42 -4.93 -0.74
C TRP A 62 -11.46 -5.86 -0.10
N ARG A 63 -11.42 -6.06 1.22
CA ARG A 63 -12.43 -6.87 1.94
C ARG A 63 -13.84 -6.27 1.85
N MET A 64 -13.96 -4.94 1.78
CA MET A 64 -15.26 -4.26 1.71
C MET A 64 -15.81 -4.18 0.28
N ASN A 65 -14.96 -3.86 -0.70
CA ASN A 65 -15.40 -3.57 -2.08
C ASN A 65 -15.10 -4.69 -3.09
N GLY A 66 -14.28 -5.68 -2.72
CA GLY A 66 -13.80 -6.73 -3.61
C GLY A 66 -12.73 -6.28 -4.61
N ASP A 67 -12.30 -5.01 -4.56
CA ASP A 67 -11.29 -4.44 -5.47
C ASP A 67 -10.21 -3.65 -4.72
N PHE A 68 -9.01 -3.65 -5.30
CA PHE A 68 -7.86 -2.94 -4.77
C PHE A 68 -7.92 -1.45 -5.15
N PRO A 69 -8.02 -0.52 -4.19
CA PRO A 69 -8.20 0.91 -4.48
C PRO A 69 -7.03 1.46 -5.30
N SER A 70 -7.31 2.35 -6.25
CA SER A 70 -6.26 2.94 -7.10
C SER A 70 -5.35 3.93 -6.34
N ARG A 71 -5.87 4.56 -5.27
CA ARG A 71 -5.13 5.48 -4.41
C ARG A 71 -5.62 5.37 -2.97
N VAL A 72 -4.71 5.43 -2.02
CA VAL A 72 -4.99 5.41 -0.57
C VAL A 72 -4.20 6.52 0.11
N LEU A 73 -4.87 7.25 0.99
CA LEU A 73 -4.24 8.25 1.85
C LEU A 73 -4.32 7.79 3.31
N PHE A 74 -3.24 7.90 4.05
CA PHE A 74 -3.18 7.66 5.48
C PHE A 74 -2.60 8.88 6.18
N ALA A 75 -3.29 9.38 7.19
CA ALA A 75 -2.78 10.44 8.07
C ALA A 75 -2.62 9.83 9.46
N SER A 76 -1.40 9.86 9.99
CA SER A 76 -1.09 9.40 11.35
C SER A 76 -1.24 10.49 12.39
#